data_AF-A0AA50DZ40-F1
#
_entry.id   AF-A0AA50DZ40-F1
#
_cell.length_a   1.000
_cell.length_b   1.000
_cell.length_c   1.000
_cell.angle_alpha   90.00
_cell.angle_beta   90.00
_cell.angle_gamma   90.00
#
_symmetry.space_group_name_H-M   'P 1'
#
loop_
_entity.id
_entity.type
_entity.pdbx_description
1 polymer ?
#
loop_
_entity_poly.entity_id
_entity_poly.type
_entity_poly.pdbx_seq_one_letter_code
_entity_poly.pdbx_strand_id
1 'polypeptide(L)'
;MDYTTVRVDGEPIFLIAVPTGNASKEGDSSLSPIVYRQQRIESKFKEIVQRGFDPETLNVASSILNGAIIIQISDDKNLRPQILRTITKADADLYALTPEDLASETVDQVRNALMRARRERQPEALRRQIKVALVIVTIVVTVSLVVLFIYRWLGHRIHLLKMAINCLVKAEEEDPNFDYNYIDASIFKNIAAIPRYSFAFQILDRIAIFLYYLSAYSKTILFGNVGWGTVKKSSPDIFFG
;
A
#
# COMPACT_ATOMS: atom_id res chain seq x y z
N MET A 1 -42.73 -7.67 -1.33
CA MET A 1 -41.76 -6.71 -1.89
C MET A 1 -40.64 -7.51 -2.49
N ASP A 2 -40.17 -7.10 -3.66
CA ASP A 2 -38.97 -7.67 -4.28
C ASP A 2 -37.78 -6.74 -4.00
N TYR A 3 -36.60 -7.31 -3.70
CA TYR A 3 -35.40 -6.55 -3.37
C TYR A 3 -34.15 -7.15 -4.03
N THR A 4 -33.19 -6.30 -4.40
CA THR A 4 -31.90 -6.73 -4.96
C THR A 4 -30.76 -5.88 -4.43
N THR A 5 -29.53 -6.39 -4.54
CA THR A 5 -28.31 -5.70 -4.12
C THR A 5 -27.66 -4.99 -5.29
N VAL A 6 -27.32 -3.72 -5.10
CA VAL A 6 -26.49 -2.96 -6.04
C VAL A 6 -25.02 -3.16 -5.71
N ARG A 7 -24.22 -3.49 -6.73
CA ARG A 7 -22.80 -3.77 -6.58
C ARG A 7 -21.94 -2.85 -7.44
N VAL A 8 -20.75 -2.52 -6.97
CA VAL A 8 -19.71 -1.85 -7.76
C VAL A 8 -18.47 -2.69 -7.70
N ASP A 9 -17.97 -3.08 -8.88
CA ASP A 9 -16.80 -3.95 -9.02
C ASP A 9 -16.92 -5.29 -8.24
N GLY A 10 -18.15 -5.79 -8.10
CA GLY A 10 -18.45 -7.04 -7.38
C GLY A 10 -18.73 -6.87 -5.89
N GLU A 11 -18.49 -5.69 -5.33
CA GLU A 11 -18.73 -5.38 -3.91
C GLU A 11 -20.14 -4.82 -3.69
N PRO A 12 -20.92 -5.33 -2.71
CA PRO A 12 -22.25 -4.83 -2.41
C PRO A 12 -22.18 -3.46 -1.72
N ILE A 13 -22.99 -2.51 -2.16
CA ILE A 13 -23.09 -1.17 -1.53
C ILE A 13 -24.38 -1.06 -0.71
N PHE A 14 -25.52 -1.32 -1.34
CA PHE A 14 -26.84 -1.18 -0.73
C PHE A 14 -27.89 -2.04 -1.44
N LEU A 15 -29.05 -2.19 -0.80
CA LEU A 15 -30.23 -2.83 -1.32
C LEU A 15 -31.16 -1.79 -1.97
N ILE A 16 -31.93 -2.23 -2.96
CA ILE A 16 -33.02 -1.47 -3.56
C ILE A 16 -34.27 -2.35 -3.60
N ALA A 17 -35.45 -1.73 -3.48
CA ALA A 17 -36.72 -2.41 -3.48
C ALA A 17 -37.61 -1.98 -4.66
N VAL A 18 -38.51 -2.87 -5.06
CA VAL A 18 -39.60 -2.56 -5.99
C VAL A 18 -40.93 -3.06 -5.40
N PRO A 19 -42.01 -2.25 -5.43
CA PRO A 19 -43.33 -2.71 -5.04
C PRO A 19 -43.76 -3.93 -5.85
N THR A 20 -44.25 -4.97 -5.17
CA THR A 20 -44.59 -6.27 -5.77
C THR A 20 -45.67 -6.19 -6.86
N GLY A 21 -46.47 -5.12 -6.90
CA GLY A 21 -47.49 -4.88 -7.93
C GLY A 21 -46.97 -4.30 -9.25
N ASN A 22 -45.68 -3.93 -9.31
CA ASN A 22 -45.02 -3.47 -10.52
C ASN A 22 -44.17 -4.58 -11.17
N ALA A 23 -44.07 -5.76 -10.54
CA ALA A 23 -43.47 -6.93 -11.16
C ALA A 23 -44.30 -7.32 -12.39
N SER A 24 -43.65 -7.38 -13.54
CA SER A 24 -44.19 -7.45 -14.88
C SER A 24 -45.49 -8.25 -14.99
N LYS A 25 -46.52 -7.63 -15.59
CA LYS A 25 -47.58 -8.41 -16.24
C LYS A 25 -46.91 -9.29 -17.28
N GLU A 26 -47.19 -10.57 -17.17
CA GLU A 26 -46.74 -11.64 -18.04
C GLU A 26 -47.10 -11.30 -19.50
N GLY A 27 -46.09 -10.96 -20.31
CA GLY A 27 -46.27 -10.60 -21.71
C GLY A 27 -45.42 -9.39 -22.12
N ASP A 28 -44.28 -9.67 -22.74
CA ASP A 28 -43.59 -8.76 -23.66
C ASP A 28 -42.68 -7.66 -23.05
N SER A 29 -41.56 -8.07 -22.44
CA SER A 29 -40.21 -7.43 -22.49
C SER A 29 -39.27 -8.03 -21.43
N SER A 30 -38.00 -8.21 -21.81
CA SER A 30 -37.10 -9.30 -21.36
C SER A 30 -36.32 -9.10 -20.05
N LEU A 31 -36.68 -8.16 -19.16
CA LEU A 31 -36.01 -7.95 -17.86
C LEU A 31 -36.99 -7.53 -16.77
N SER A 32 -36.87 -8.11 -15.57
CA SER A 32 -37.66 -7.69 -14.40
C SER A 32 -37.36 -6.22 -14.03
N PRO A 33 -38.36 -5.40 -13.65
CA PRO A 33 -38.19 -3.98 -13.29
C PRO A 33 -37.12 -3.72 -12.24
N ILE A 34 -36.93 -4.65 -11.30
CA ILE A 34 -35.90 -4.54 -10.28
C ILE A 34 -34.49 -4.70 -10.85
N VAL A 35 -34.32 -5.60 -11.83
CA VAL A 35 -33.05 -5.85 -12.52
C VAL A 35 -32.69 -4.64 -13.39
N TYR A 36 -33.67 -4.06 -14.09
CA TYR A 36 -33.44 -2.84 -14.86
C TYR A 36 -32.98 -1.68 -13.98
N ARG A 37 -33.62 -1.50 -12.81
CA ARG A 37 -33.25 -0.46 -11.86
C ARG A 37 -31.85 -0.68 -11.30
N GLN A 38 -31.49 -1.92 -10.95
CA GLN A 38 -30.15 -2.28 -10.51
C GLN A 38 -29.11 -1.94 -11.58
N GLN A 39 -29.27 -2.46 -12.81
CA GLN A 39 -28.33 -2.25 -13.90
C GLN A 39 -28.10 -0.77 -14.22
N ARG A 40 -29.16 0.05 -14.16
CA ARG A 40 -29.06 1.49 -14.38
C ARG A 40 -28.21 2.19 -13.32
N ILE A 41 -28.33 1.79 -12.05
CA ILE A 41 -27.52 2.35 -10.96
C ILE A 41 -26.06 1.90 -11.08
N GLU A 42 -25.83 0.60 -11.29
CA GLU A 42 -24.48 0.04 -11.43
C GLU A 42 -23.74 0.60 -12.64
N SER A 43 -24.43 0.78 -13.77
CA SER A 43 -23.85 1.35 -14.99
C SER A 43 -23.40 2.80 -14.78
N LYS A 44 -24.19 3.60 -14.05
CA LYS A 44 -23.80 4.97 -13.69
C LYS A 44 -22.60 5.01 -12.77
N PHE A 45 -22.55 4.14 -11.76
CA PHE A 45 -21.37 4.00 -10.92
C PHE A 45 -20.14 3.65 -11.75
N LYS A 46 -20.26 2.65 -12.62
CA LYS A 46 -19.18 2.22 -13.51
C LYS A 46 -18.70 3.38 -14.38
N GLU A 47 -19.61 4.13 -14.99
CA GLU A 47 -19.28 5.30 -15.80
C GLU A 47 -18.52 6.37 -14.99
N ILE A 48 -18.99 6.69 -13.77
CA ILE A 48 -18.35 7.66 -12.88
C ILE A 48 -16.92 7.24 -12.55
N VAL A 49 -16.72 5.98 -12.15
CA VAL A 49 -15.40 5.52 -11.75
C VAL A 49 -14.48 5.39 -12.97
N GLN A 50 -15.00 5.00 -14.15
CA GLN A 50 -14.23 4.91 -15.40
C GLN A 50 -13.81 6.27 -15.94
N ARG A 51 -14.72 7.26 -15.97
CA ARG A 51 -14.41 8.64 -16.34
C ARG A 51 -13.40 9.25 -15.37
N GLY A 52 -13.46 8.82 -14.12
CA GLY A 52 -12.64 9.35 -13.04
C GLY A 52 -13.26 10.61 -12.46
N PHE A 53 -12.90 10.87 -11.20
CA PHE A 53 -13.30 12.04 -10.45
C PHE A 53 -12.14 12.48 -9.54
N ASP A 54 -12.19 13.72 -9.09
CA ASP A 54 -11.27 14.27 -8.10
C ASP A 54 -11.75 13.86 -6.68
N PRO A 55 -10.97 13.04 -5.94
CA PRO A 55 -11.38 12.58 -4.61
C PRO A 55 -11.44 13.69 -3.56
N GLU A 56 -10.69 14.80 -3.72
CA GLU A 56 -10.67 15.88 -2.74
C GLU A 56 -11.89 16.79 -2.84
N THR A 57 -12.46 16.91 -4.03
CA THR A 57 -13.63 17.75 -4.32
C THR A 57 -14.90 16.93 -4.58
N LEU A 58 -14.87 15.61 -4.33
CA LEU A 58 -16.02 14.74 -4.52
C LEU A 58 -17.19 15.16 -3.60
N ASN A 59 -18.25 15.65 -4.22
CA ASN A 59 -19.49 15.97 -3.56
C ASN A 59 -20.55 14.90 -3.87
N VAL A 60 -21.08 14.28 -2.81
CA VAL A 60 -22.23 13.39 -2.86
C VAL A 60 -23.27 13.99 -1.95
N ALA A 61 -24.45 14.30 -2.49
CA ALA A 61 -25.49 14.99 -1.74
C ALA A 61 -26.87 14.47 -2.09
N SER A 62 -27.79 14.54 -1.13
CA SER A 62 -29.22 14.36 -1.37
C SER A 62 -29.87 15.71 -1.70
N SER A 63 -30.77 15.73 -2.67
CA SER A 63 -31.57 16.91 -3.03
C SER A 63 -32.99 16.48 -3.39
N ILE A 64 -33.92 17.43 -3.43
CA ILE A 64 -35.30 17.19 -3.86
C ILE A 64 -35.45 17.66 -5.30
N LEU A 65 -35.86 16.74 -6.17
CA LEU A 65 -36.16 17.04 -7.58
C LEU A 65 -37.55 16.49 -7.91
N ASN A 66 -38.46 17.37 -8.34
CA ASN A 66 -39.85 17.03 -8.67
C ASN A 66 -40.58 16.29 -7.52
N GLY A 67 -40.33 16.69 -6.27
CA GLY A 67 -40.93 16.06 -5.09
C GLY A 67 -40.34 14.70 -4.70
N ALA A 68 -39.29 14.23 -5.38
CA ALA A 68 -38.58 13.00 -5.04
C ALA A 68 -37.17 13.30 -4.53
N ILE A 69 -36.74 12.56 -3.50
CA ILE A 69 -35.37 12.66 -2.99
C ILE A 69 -34.42 11.94 -3.96
N ILE A 70 -33.42 12.65 -4.45
CA ILE A 70 -32.40 12.14 -5.36
C ILE A 70 -31.02 12.20 -4.71
N ILE A 71 -30.15 11.27 -5.09
CA ILE A 71 -28.73 11.30 -4.78
C ILE A 71 -27.99 11.81 -6.01
N GLN A 72 -27.30 12.93 -5.84
CA GLN A 72 -26.51 13.60 -6.87
C GLN A 72 -25.02 13.48 -6.55
N ILE A 73 -24.21 13.38 -7.60
CA ILE A 73 -22.76 13.30 -7.50
C ILE A 73 -22.16 14.37 -8.43
N SER A 74 -21.16 15.09 -7.93
CA SER A 74 -20.34 16.02 -8.70
C SER A 74 -18.91 16.08 -8.15
N ASP A 75 -18.01 16.65 -8.93
CA ASP A 75 -16.75 17.18 -8.45
C ASP A 75 -16.48 18.54 -9.13
N ASP A 76 -15.39 19.21 -8.76
CA ASP A 76 -15.07 20.54 -9.31
C ASP A 76 -14.37 20.49 -10.68
N LYS A 77 -13.99 19.30 -11.17
CA LYS A 77 -13.06 19.16 -12.32
C LYS A 77 -13.57 18.23 -13.42
N ASN A 78 -13.78 16.96 -13.10
CA ASN A 78 -13.95 15.87 -14.07
C ASN A 78 -15.39 15.32 -14.14
N LEU A 79 -16.24 15.67 -13.17
CA LEU A 79 -17.54 15.09 -12.94
C LEU A 79 -18.60 16.17 -12.79
N ARG A 80 -19.29 16.45 -13.89
CA ARG A 80 -20.46 17.34 -13.87
C ARG A 80 -21.55 16.79 -12.94
N PRO A 81 -22.33 17.68 -12.29
CA PRO A 81 -23.42 17.25 -11.42
C PRO A 81 -24.41 16.36 -12.16
N GLN A 82 -24.58 15.13 -11.68
CA GLN A 82 -25.51 14.17 -12.27
C GLN A 82 -26.22 13.33 -11.22
N ILE A 83 -27.45 12.94 -11.55
CA ILE A 83 -28.28 12.14 -10.66
C ILE A 83 -27.81 10.69 -10.71
N LEU A 84 -27.37 10.15 -9.59
CA LEU A 84 -27.05 8.73 -9.46
C LEU A 84 -28.35 7.91 -9.39
N ARG A 85 -29.15 8.14 -8.35
CA ARG A 85 -30.39 7.40 -8.08
C ARG A 85 -31.45 8.28 -7.42
N THR A 86 -32.68 7.79 -7.43
CA THR A 86 -33.81 8.35 -6.69
C THR A 86 -34.14 7.41 -5.53
N ILE A 87 -34.36 7.96 -4.34
CA ILE A 87 -34.85 7.25 -3.17
C ILE A 87 -36.36 7.11 -3.31
N THR A 88 -36.86 5.87 -3.23
CA THR A 88 -38.28 5.60 -3.26
C THR A 88 -38.76 5.19 -1.88
N LYS A 89 -40.06 5.38 -1.62
CA LYS A 89 -40.69 4.90 -0.38
C LYS A 89 -40.47 3.40 -0.16
N ALA A 90 -40.50 2.60 -1.22
CA ALA A 90 -40.23 1.16 -1.13
C ALA A 90 -38.81 0.86 -0.63
N ASP A 91 -37.81 1.68 -1.00
CA ASP A 91 -36.45 1.52 -0.46
C ASP A 91 -36.43 1.90 1.03
N ALA A 92 -37.10 2.99 1.41
CA ALA A 92 -37.16 3.43 2.80
C ALA A 92 -37.83 2.38 3.71
N ASP A 93 -38.95 1.81 3.23
CA ASP A 93 -39.68 0.73 3.90
C ASP A 93 -38.80 -0.53 4.09
N LEU A 94 -37.93 -0.87 3.13
CA LEU A 94 -37.01 -2.01 3.23
C LEU A 94 -36.02 -1.85 4.39
N TYR A 95 -35.58 -0.62 4.67
CA TYR A 95 -34.64 -0.31 5.75
C TYR A 95 -35.34 0.07 7.07
N ALA A 96 -36.68 0.11 7.08
CA ALA A 96 -37.47 0.66 8.19
C ALA A 96 -37.05 2.09 8.57
N LEU A 97 -36.67 2.89 7.57
CA LEU A 97 -36.23 4.28 7.72
C LEU A 97 -37.20 5.24 7.03
N THR A 98 -37.07 6.53 7.35
CA THR A 98 -37.69 7.57 6.52
C THR A 98 -36.92 7.74 5.20
N PRO A 99 -37.55 8.21 4.12
CA PRO A 99 -36.84 8.52 2.88
C PRO A 99 -35.66 9.48 3.08
N GLU A 100 -35.78 10.42 4.02
CA GLU A 100 -34.76 11.40 4.37
C GLU A 100 -33.56 10.74 5.08
N ASP A 101 -33.83 9.89 6.08
CA ASP A 101 -32.77 9.17 6.81
C ASP A 101 -32.03 8.21 5.87
N LEU A 102 -32.77 7.47 5.04
CA LEU A 102 -32.19 6.58 4.03
C LEU A 102 -31.34 7.38 3.02
N ALA A 103 -31.76 8.59 2.65
CA ALA A 103 -30.98 9.42 1.75
C ALA A 103 -29.63 9.82 2.37
N SER A 104 -29.63 10.22 3.65
CA SER A 104 -28.40 10.55 4.39
C SER A 104 -27.45 9.35 4.46
N GLU A 105 -27.96 8.17 4.83
CA GLU A 105 -27.14 6.95 4.90
C GLU A 105 -26.60 6.56 3.52
N THR A 106 -27.44 6.70 2.49
CA THR A 106 -27.05 6.42 1.10
C THR A 106 -25.92 7.34 0.64
N VAL A 107 -25.93 8.63 1.02
CA VAL A 107 -24.85 9.58 0.69
C VAL A 107 -23.50 9.05 1.18
N ASP A 108 -23.44 8.61 2.43
CA ASP A 108 -22.21 8.09 3.04
C ASP A 108 -21.77 6.77 2.39
N GLN A 109 -22.70 5.84 2.16
CA GLN A 109 -22.44 4.57 1.49
C GLN A 109 -21.87 4.79 0.08
N VAL A 110 -22.48 5.68 -0.71
CA VAL A 110 -22.05 6.03 -2.07
C VAL A 110 -20.68 6.68 -2.06
N ARG A 111 -20.44 7.66 -1.18
CA ARG A 111 -19.14 8.33 -1.05
C ARG A 111 -18.04 7.33 -0.71
N ASN A 112 -18.28 6.47 0.27
CA ASN A 112 -17.31 5.45 0.69
C ASN A 112 -17.01 4.45 -0.43
N ALA A 113 -18.03 4.00 -1.15
CA ALA A 113 -17.87 3.09 -2.28
C ALA A 113 -17.07 3.72 -3.43
N LEU A 114 -17.34 4.97 -3.80
CA LEU A 114 -16.59 5.68 -4.84
C LEU A 114 -15.12 5.87 -4.43
N MET A 115 -14.88 6.33 -3.20
CA MET A 115 -13.53 6.53 -2.68
C MET A 115 -12.74 5.23 -2.65
N ARG A 116 -13.39 4.11 -2.27
CA ARG A 116 -12.78 2.77 -2.32
C ARG A 116 -12.46 2.36 -3.75
N ALA A 117 -13.42 2.43 -4.67
CA ALA A 117 -13.23 2.06 -6.08
C ALA A 117 -12.14 2.92 -6.75
N ARG A 118 -11.99 4.19 -6.35
CA ARG A 118 -10.91 5.07 -6.82
C ARG A 118 -9.55 4.66 -6.28
N ARG A 119 -9.44 4.32 -4.98
CA ARG A 119 -8.19 3.85 -4.37
C ARG A 119 -7.70 2.55 -5.02
N GLU A 120 -8.61 1.62 -5.28
CA GLU A 120 -8.29 0.33 -5.93
C GLU A 120 -7.79 0.51 -7.37
N ARG A 121 -8.25 1.56 -8.07
CA ARG A 121 -7.87 1.86 -9.46
C ARG A 121 -6.77 2.90 -9.60
N GLN A 122 -6.29 3.51 -8.51
CA GLN A 122 -5.31 4.58 -8.60
C GLN A 122 -3.90 4.01 -8.90
N PRO A 123 -3.21 4.54 -9.92
CA PRO A 123 -1.82 4.16 -10.21
C PRO A 123 -0.85 4.62 -9.11
N GLU A 124 -1.27 5.47 -8.16
CA GLU A 124 -0.41 5.94 -7.08
C GLU A 124 -0.12 4.87 -6.02
N ALA A 125 -1.09 4.01 -5.70
CA ALA A 125 -0.86 2.82 -4.88
C ALA A 125 0.15 1.88 -5.57
N LEU A 126 0.02 1.71 -6.89
CA LEU A 126 0.96 0.96 -7.70
C LEU A 126 2.34 1.64 -7.76
N ARG A 127 2.41 2.97 -7.92
CA ARG A 127 3.68 3.73 -7.89
C ARG A 127 4.37 3.64 -6.54
N ARG A 128 3.62 3.65 -5.44
CA ARG A 128 4.16 3.47 -4.09
C ARG A 128 4.72 2.05 -3.92
N GLN A 129 4.00 1.03 -4.39
CA GLN A 129 4.46 -0.36 -4.37
C GLN A 129 5.69 -0.56 -5.27
N ILE A 130 5.71 0.00 -6.48
CA ILE A 130 6.86 -0.04 -7.39
C ILE A 130 8.06 0.68 -6.78
N LYS A 131 7.88 1.86 -6.16
CA LYS A 131 8.98 2.57 -5.50
C LYS A 131 9.57 1.76 -4.35
N VAL A 132 8.73 1.13 -3.52
CA VAL A 132 9.20 0.25 -2.44
C VAL A 132 9.92 -0.98 -2.99
N ALA A 133 9.35 -1.64 -4.01
CA ALA A 133 9.98 -2.79 -4.67
C ALA A 133 11.32 -2.41 -5.29
N LEU A 134 11.41 -1.25 -5.96
CA LEU A 134 12.64 -0.76 -6.58
C LEU A 134 13.71 -0.47 -5.52
N VAL A 135 13.36 0.14 -4.39
CA VAL A 135 14.28 0.35 -3.27
C VAL A 135 14.83 -0.98 -2.74
N ILE A 136 13.97 -1.98 -2.53
CA ILE A 136 14.39 -3.31 -2.07
C ILE A 136 15.34 -3.96 -3.07
N VAL A 137 14.99 -3.95 -4.36
CA VAL A 137 15.84 -4.50 -5.43
C VAL A 137 17.18 -3.79 -5.49
N THR A 138 17.19 -2.45 -5.40
CA THR A 138 18.44 -1.67 -5.38
C THR A 138 19.32 -2.08 -4.21
N ILE A 139 18.77 -2.23 -3.00
CA ILE A 139 19.54 -2.66 -1.82
C ILE A 139 20.16 -4.05 -2.04
N VAL A 140 19.37 -5.01 -2.51
CA VAL A 140 19.84 -6.39 -2.75
C VAL A 140 20.96 -6.41 -3.78
N VAL A 141 20.83 -5.65 -4.86
CA VAL A 141 21.86 -5.54 -5.91
C VAL A 141 23.12 -4.88 -5.35
N THR A 142 23.00 -3.77 -4.61
CA THR A 142 24.16 -3.08 -4.03
C THR A 142 24.91 -3.99 -3.07
N VAL A 143 24.21 -4.70 -2.18
CA VAL A 143 24.84 -5.64 -1.24
C VAL A 143 25.55 -6.76 -2.01
N SER A 144 24.91 -7.33 -3.03
CA SER A 144 25.50 -8.40 -3.85
C SER A 144 26.78 -7.95 -4.55
N LEU A 145 26.80 -6.73 -5.10
CA LEU A 145 27.98 -6.15 -5.75
C LEU A 145 29.11 -5.89 -4.75
N VAL A 146 28.81 -5.38 -3.56
CA VAL A 146 29.81 -5.15 -2.51
C VAL A 146 30.45 -6.48 -2.08
N VAL A 147 29.64 -7.52 -1.89
CA VAL A 147 30.15 -8.86 -1.55
C VAL A 147 31.05 -9.41 -2.66
N LEU A 148 30.63 -9.35 -3.93
CA LEU A 148 31.44 -9.80 -5.05
C LEU A 148 32.76 -9.03 -5.16
N PHE A 149 32.74 -7.71 -4.92
CA PHE A 149 33.92 -6.88 -4.92
C PHE A 149 34.91 -7.29 -3.84
N ILE A 150 34.42 -7.53 -2.62
CA ILE A 150 35.23 -8.02 -1.50
C ILE A 150 35.82 -9.40 -1.83
N TYR A 151 35.02 -10.33 -2.36
CA TYR A 151 35.49 -11.68 -2.72
C TYR A 151 36.60 -11.64 -3.78
N ARG A 152 36.43 -10.85 -4.84
CA ARG A 152 37.47 -10.69 -5.88
C ARG A 152 38.75 -10.09 -5.31
N TRP A 153 38.61 -9.09 -4.46
CA TRP A 153 39.75 -8.42 -3.85
C TRP A 153 40.51 -9.32 -2.87
N LEU A 154 39.79 -10.08 -2.03
CA LEU A 154 40.39 -11.06 -1.13
C LEU A 154 41.08 -12.19 -1.89
N GLY A 155 40.45 -12.71 -2.95
CA GLY A 155 41.00 -13.80 -3.76
C GLY A 155 42.36 -13.44 -4.37
N HIS A 156 42.50 -12.22 -4.89
CA HIS A 156 43.78 -11.77 -5.44
C HIS A 156 44.88 -11.69 -4.36
N ARG A 157 44.54 -11.24 -3.15
CA ARG A 157 45.51 -11.10 -2.05
C ARG A 157 45.91 -12.45 -1.44
N ILE A 158 44.96 -13.37 -1.33
CA ILE A 158 45.22 -14.75 -0.88
C ILE A 158 46.15 -15.47 -1.87
N HIS A 159 45.98 -15.26 -3.18
CA HIS A 159 46.86 -15.84 -4.18
C HIS A 159 48.31 -15.34 -4.04
N LEU A 160 48.51 -14.04 -3.79
CA LEU A 160 49.85 -13.47 -3.55
C LEU A 160 50.49 -14.04 -2.28
N LEU A 161 49.71 -14.21 -1.20
CA LEU A 161 50.19 -14.85 0.02
C LEU A 161 50.60 -16.30 -0.21
N LYS A 162 49.80 -17.07 -0.96
CA LYS A 162 50.14 -18.46 -1.31
C LYS A 162 51.42 -18.55 -2.14
N MET A 163 51.61 -17.64 -3.10
CA MET A 163 52.84 -17.58 -3.89
C MET A 163 54.07 -17.24 -3.04
N ALA A 164 53.94 -16.27 -2.13
CA ALA A 164 55.02 -15.91 -1.22
C ALA A 164 55.41 -17.08 -0.30
N ILE A 165 54.42 -17.74 0.33
CA ILE A 165 54.67 -18.91 1.19
C ILE A 165 55.32 -20.04 0.40
N ASN A 166 54.82 -20.35 -0.79
CA ASN A 166 55.38 -21.43 -1.61
C ASN A 166 56.82 -21.14 -2.07
N CYS A 167 57.15 -19.86 -2.30
CA CYS A 167 58.53 -19.45 -2.60
C CYS A 167 59.46 -19.63 -1.40
N LEU A 168 58.97 -19.37 -0.18
CA LEU A 168 59.75 -19.57 1.04
C LEU A 168 60.00 -21.06 1.33
N VAL A 169 58.96 -21.89 1.22
CA VAL A 169 59.07 -23.34 1.40
C VAL A 169 60.08 -23.94 0.41
N LYS A 170 60.04 -23.50 -0.84
CA LYS A 170 60.98 -23.97 -1.87
C LYS A 170 62.43 -23.52 -1.60
N ALA A 171 62.63 -22.32 -1.06
CA ALA A 171 63.96 -21.82 -0.70
C ALA A 171 64.58 -22.60 0.47
N GLU A 172 63.75 -23.01 1.44
CA GLU A 172 64.17 -23.83 2.59
C GLU A 172 64.55 -25.27 2.19
N GLU A 173 63.87 -25.85 1.19
CA GLU A 173 64.26 -27.16 0.63
C GLU A 173 65.61 -27.13 -0.11
N GLU A 174 65.98 -25.99 -0.68
CA GLU A 174 67.19 -25.82 -1.51
C GLU A 174 68.43 -25.44 -0.66
N ASP A 175 68.24 -24.79 0.49
CA ASP A 175 69.29 -24.53 1.49
C ASP A 175 68.74 -24.73 2.92
N PRO A 176 69.10 -25.83 3.62
CA PRO A 176 68.57 -26.13 4.96
C PRO A 176 69.10 -25.20 6.06
N ASN A 177 70.03 -24.28 5.75
CA ASN A 177 70.55 -23.28 6.68
C ASN A 177 70.13 -21.85 6.27
N PHE A 178 69.07 -21.72 5.46
CA PHE A 178 68.55 -20.46 4.93
C PHE A 178 68.19 -19.46 6.05
N ASP A 179 68.86 -18.30 6.05
CA ASP A 179 68.64 -17.24 7.02
C ASP A 179 67.42 -16.37 6.62
N TYR A 180 66.32 -16.54 7.36
CA TYR A 180 65.08 -15.77 7.19
C TYR A 180 65.25 -14.25 7.36
N ASN A 181 66.38 -13.75 7.90
CA ASN A 181 66.66 -12.31 8.00
C ASN A 181 66.92 -11.63 6.65
N TYR A 182 67.16 -12.39 5.58
CA TYR A 182 67.29 -11.85 4.21
C TYR A 182 65.94 -11.61 3.51
N ILE A 183 64.83 -12.05 4.09
CA ILE A 183 63.50 -11.79 3.54
C ILE A 183 63.17 -10.33 3.79
N ASP A 184 63.28 -9.52 2.73
CA ASP A 184 63.00 -8.09 2.76
C ASP A 184 61.62 -7.82 3.40
N ALA A 185 61.63 -7.01 4.45
CA ALA A 185 60.43 -6.59 5.18
C ALA A 185 59.40 -5.90 4.26
N SER A 186 59.79 -5.48 3.05
CA SER A 186 58.89 -5.00 2.01
C SER A 186 57.79 -6.00 1.61
N ILE A 187 58.06 -7.32 1.68
CA ILE A 187 57.08 -8.39 1.40
C ILE A 187 55.98 -8.39 2.47
N PHE A 188 56.34 -8.21 3.74
CA PHE A 188 55.40 -8.16 4.87
C PHE A 188 54.75 -6.78 5.07
N LYS A 189 55.39 -5.69 4.61
CA LYS A 189 54.83 -4.33 4.71
C LYS A 189 53.52 -4.17 3.93
N ASN A 190 53.39 -4.87 2.80
CA ASN A 190 52.14 -4.94 2.04
C ASN A 190 51.07 -5.87 2.65
N ILE A 191 51.48 -6.79 3.53
CA ILE A 191 50.58 -7.65 4.31
C ILE A 191 50.08 -6.90 5.56
N ALA A 192 50.91 -6.08 6.21
CA ALA A 192 50.49 -5.21 7.31
C ALA A 192 49.53 -4.08 6.85
N ALA A 193 49.51 -3.77 5.56
CA ALA A 193 48.54 -2.88 4.93
C ALA A 193 47.18 -3.56 4.63
N ILE A 194 46.92 -4.76 5.18
CA ILE A 194 45.54 -5.24 5.34
C ILE A 194 44.81 -4.14 6.11
N PRO A 195 43.79 -3.47 5.53
CA PRO A 195 42.92 -2.65 6.33
C PRO A 195 42.36 -3.60 7.39
N ARG A 196 42.81 -3.44 8.65
CA ARG A 196 42.19 -4.05 9.82
C ARG A 196 40.70 -3.96 9.55
N TYR A 197 40.01 -5.10 9.57
CA TYR A 197 38.62 -5.35 9.15
C TYR A 197 37.54 -4.35 9.64
N SER A 198 37.93 -3.29 10.35
CA SER A 198 37.23 -2.05 10.64
C SER A 198 36.29 -1.58 9.53
N PHE A 199 36.71 -1.51 8.25
CA PHE A 199 35.83 -0.98 7.20
C PHE A 199 34.70 -1.96 6.81
N ALA A 200 34.98 -3.25 6.74
CA ALA A 200 33.97 -4.28 6.47
C ALA A 200 32.97 -4.42 7.63
N PHE A 201 33.45 -4.33 8.88
CA PHE A 201 32.58 -4.27 10.06
C PHE A 201 31.76 -2.97 10.10
N GLN A 202 32.34 -1.82 9.74
CA GLN A 202 31.57 -0.56 9.66
C GLN A 202 30.47 -0.62 8.60
N ILE A 203 30.71 -1.29 7.46
CA ILE A 203 29.68 -1.51 6.44
C ILE A 203 28.60 -2.45 6.96
N LEU A 204 28.98 -3.58 7.59
CA LEU A 204 28.02 -4.52 8.17
C LEU A 204 27.19 -3.90 9.29
N ASP A 205 27.81 -3.09 10.13
CA ASP A 205 27.14 -2.38 11.23
C ASP A 205 26.19 -1.30 10.69
N ARG A 206 26.60 -0.55 9.64
CA ARG A 206 25.70 0.39 8.96
C ARG A 206 24.57 -0.30 8.20
N ILE A 207 24.80 -1.48 7.62
CA ILE A 207 23.75 -2.31 7.02
C ILE A 207 22.81 -2.84 8.10
N ALA A 208 23.31 -3.30 9.25
CA ALA A 208 22.50 -3.77 10.37
C ALA A 208 21.63 -2.65 10.97
N ILE A 209 22.20 -1.47 11.18
CA ILE A 209 21.47 -0.26 11.61
C ILE A 209 20.42 0.11 10.55
N PHE A 210 20.77 0.07 9.26
CA PHE A 210 19.84 0.38 8.18
C PHE A 210 18.68 -0.62 8.10
N LEU A 211 18.96 -1.92 8.23
CA LEU A 211 17.94 -2.98 8.28
C LEU A 211 17.05 -2.86 9.52
N TYR A 212 17.62 -2.46 10.68
CA TYR A 212 16.87 -2.15 11.89
C TYR A 212 15.89 -0.99 11.65
N TYR A 213 16.35 0.13 11.06
CA TYR A 213 15.48 1.26 10.70
C TYR A 213 14.43 0.90 9.65
N LEU A 214 14.77 0.04 8.68
CA LEU A 214 13.82 -0.46 7.68
C LEU A 214 12.72 -1.32 8.32
N SER A 215 13.06 -2.14 9.32
CA SER A 215 12.08 -2.91 10.10
C SER A 215 11.17 -2.03 10.95
N ALA A 216 11.70 -0.92 11.48
CA ALA A 216 10.93 0.06 12.25
C ALA A 216 9.98 0.88 11.35
N TYR A 217 10.42 1.24 10.13
CA TYR A 217 9.57 1.93 9.14
C TYR A 217 8.51 1.00 8.51
N SER A 218 8.79 -0.29 8.38
CA SER A 218 7.79 -1.29 7.97
C SER A 218 6.62 -1.37 8.96
N LYS A 219 6.89 -1.34 10.27
CA LYS A 219 5.85 -1.35 11.31
C LYS A 219 4.95 -0.11 11.28
N THR A 220 5.48 1.06 10.95
CA THR A 220 4.67 2.30 10.88
C THR A 220 3.84 2.41 9.59
N ILE A 221 4.19 1.67 8.53
CA ILE A 221 3.41 1.64 7.27
C ILE A 221 2.36 0.51 7.28
N LEU A 222 2.58 -0.59 8.01
CA LEU A 222 1.60 -1.68 8.17
C LEU A 222 0.60 -1.47 9.32
N PHE A 223 0.97 -0.72 10.36
CA PHE A 223 0.06 -0.35 11.45
C PHE A 223 -0.20 1.16 11.43
N GLY A 224 -1.07 1.58 10.51
CA GLY A 224 -1.65 2.91 10.55
C GLY A 224 -2.38 3.13 11.87
N ASN A 225 -1.84 4.03 12.69
CA ASN A 225 -2.58 4.90 13.61
C ASN A 225 -3.66 4.24 14.48
N VAL A 226 -3.29 3.27 15.33
CA VAL A 226 -4.11 2.96 16.53
C VAL A 226 -3.65 3.91 17.63
N GLY A 227 -4.34 5.05 17.72
CA GLY A 227 -4.16 6.01 18.80
C GLY A 227 -4.48 5.34 20.14
N TRP A 228 -3.46 5.11 20.94
CA TRP A 228 -3.65 4.85 22.36
C TRP A 228 -4.07 6.18 23.00
N GLY A 229 -5.35 6.23 23.39
CA GLY A 229 -5.89 7.31 24.21
C GLY A 229 -5.02 7.50 25.44
N THR A 230 -4.44 8.69 25.55
CA THR A 230 -3.86 9.15 26.80
C THR A 230 -4.97 9.21 27.83
N VAL A 231 -4.87 8.33 28.83
CA VAL A 231 -5.72 8.32 30.01
C VAL A 231 -5.68 9.71 30.63
N LYS A 232 -6.83 10.38 30.65
CA LYS A 232 -7.08 11.63 31.39
C LYS A 232 -6.66 11.42 32.84
N LYS A 233 -5.62 12.14 33.27
CA LYS A 233 -5.24 12.26 34.68
C LYS A 233 -6.37 13.03 35.38
N SER A 234 -7.14 12.37 36.24
CA SER A 234 -8.12 13.04 37.09
C SER A 234 -7.39 13.94 38.08
N SER A 235 -7.76 15.22 38.09
CA SER A 235 -7.40 16.15 39.16
C SER A 235 -8.00 15.65 40.48
N PRO A 236 -7.28 15.71 41.60
CA PRO A 236 -7.88 15.46 42.91
C PRO A 236 -8.67 16.70 43.34
N ASP A 237 -9.92 16.47 43.74
CA ASP A 237 -10.74 17.43 44.45
C ASP A 237 -10.05 17.82 45.76
N ILE A 238 -9.72 19.11 45.88
CA ILE A 238 -9.30 19.70 47.16
C ILE A 238 -10.55 20.30 47.78
N PHE A 239 -11.07 19.57 48.76
CA PHE A 239 -11.90 20.06 49.86
C PHE A 239 -11.12 21.11 50.65
N PHE A 240 -11.68 22.32 50.77
CA PHE A 240 -11.71 23.19 51.97
C PHE A 240 -12.91 24.12 51.70
N GLY A 241 -13.95 24.16 52.53
CA GLY A 241 -13.91 24.67 53.90
C GLY A 241 -14.76 25.93 53.92
#